data_AF-A0A662RAT7-F1
#
_entry.id   AF-A0A662RAT7-F1
#
_cell.length_a   1.000
_cell.length_b   1.000
_cell.length_c   1.000
_cell.angle_alpha   90.00
_cell.angle_beta   90.00
_cell.angle_gamma   90.00
#
_symmetry.space_group_name_H-M   'P 1'
#
loop_
_entity.id
_entity.type
_entity.pdbx_description
1 polymer ?
#
loop_
_entity_poly.entity_id
_entity_poly.type
_entity_poly.pdbx_seq_one_letter_code
_entity_poly.pdbx_strand_id
1 'polypeptide(L)'
;MISFERNRAVAERVAGLVGGEAIWYSESAFPDAFSEESGYDAIIAIMSCGIAVRKIAPLLRSKWTDPALVVVDCALRHAIAVTGGHHGANEIATRLSVLGADPVITNASEVVK
;
A
#
# COMPACT_ATOMS: atom_id res chain seq x y z
N MET A 1 -4.00 6.31 0.80
CA MET A 1 -3.57 5.42 1.91
C MET A 1 -4.80 5.02 2.71
N ILE A 2 -4.97 3.74 3.01
CA ILE A 2 -6.14 3.23 3.75
C ILE A 2 -5.71 2.83 5.17
N SER A 3 -6.37 3.36 6.20
CA SER A 3 -6.08 3.00 7.60
C SER A 3 -7.29 3.08 8.52
N PHE A 4 -7.19 2.46 9.69
CA PHE A 4 -8.15 2.68 10.76
C PHE A 4 -7.88 4.01 11.46
N GLU A 5 -8.94 4.66 11.95
CA GLU A 5 -8.87 5.93 12.67
C GLU A 5 -7.89 5.91 13.87
N ARG A 6 -7.84 4.79 14.60
CA ARG A 6 -6.87 4.60 15.71
C ARG A 6 -5.39 4.71 15.30
N ASN A 7 -5.10 4.61 14.00
CA ASN A 7 -3.76 4.71 13.42
C ASN A 7 -3.52 6.08 12.75
N ARG A 8 -4.36 7.10 12.99
CA ARG A 8 -4.26 8.42 12.35
C ARG A 8 -2.85 9.01 12.36
N ALA A 9 -2.17 9.01 13.50
CA ALA A 9 -0.84 9.60 13.62
C ALA A 9 0.21 8.94 12.69
N VAL A 10 0.21 7.61 12.57
CA VAL A 10 1.11 6.92 11.64
C VAL A 10 0.68 7.14 10.20
N ALA A 11 -0.62 7.20 9.96
CA ALA A 11 -1.19 7.46 8.65
C ALA A 11 -0.76 8.84 8.11
N GLU A 12 -0.90 9.89 8.90
CA GLU A 12 -0.49 11.26 8.53
C GLU A 12 1.02 11.35 8.25
N ARG A 13 1.86 10.66 9.03
CA ARG A 13 3.30 10.60 8.79
C ARG A 13 3.64 9.93 7.46
N VAL A 14 2.99 8.80 7.17
CA VAL A 14 3.17 8.08 5.90
C VAL A 14 2.69 8.93 4.73
N ALA A 15 1.48 9.52 4.84
CA ALA A 15 0.89 10.42 3.84
C ALA A 15 1.81 11.61 3.53
N GLY A 16 2.35 12.27 4.55
CA GLY A 16 3.27 13.39 4.40
C GLY A 16 4.58 13.02 3.71
N LEU A 17 5.10 11.80 3.94
CA LEU A 17 6.30 11.33 3.25
C LEU A 17 6.05 11.02 1.77
N VAL A 18 4.94 10.35 1.44
CA VAL A 18 4.68 9.85 0.08
C VAL A 18 3.91 10.83 -0.79
N GLY A 19 3.31 11.87 -0.21
CA GLY A 19 2.49 12.85 -0.93
C GLY A 19 1.10 12.32 -1.31
N GLY A 20 0.45 11.58 -0.40
CA GLY A 20 -0.87 10.96 -0.64
C GLY A 20 -1.92 11.37 0.38
N GLU A 21 -3.18 11.00 0.13
CA GLU A 21 -4.28 11.26 1.05
C GLU A 21 -4.60 10.08 1.98
N ALA A 22 -5.21 10.39 3.12
CA ALA A 22 -5.69 9.40 4.08
C ALA A 22 -7.17 9.09 3.83
N ILE A 23 -7.46 7.81 3.57
CA ILE A 23 -8.79 7.23 3.44
C ILE A 23 -9.02 6.37 4.68
N TRP A 24 -10.10 6.62 5.41
CA TRP A 24 -10.43 5.84 6.59
C TRP A 24 -11.11 4.53 6.19
N TYR A 25 -10.71 3.45 6.85
CA TYR A 25 -11.19 2.12 6.51
C TYR A 25 -12.71 2.02 6.68
N SER A 26 -13.37 1.60 5.59
CA SER A 26 -14.77 1.22 5.49
C SER A 26 -14.86 -0.05 4.63
N GLU A 27 -16.07 -0.60 4.48
CA GLU A 27 -16.28 -1.74 3.58
C GLU A 27 -16.01 -1.38 2.10
N SER A 28 -16.20 -0.11 1.71
CA SER A 28 -15.98 0.37 0.35
C SER A 28 -14.57 0.92 0.10
N ALA A 29 -13.78 1.19 1.14
CA ALA A 29 -12.50 1.88 0.99
C ALA A 29 -11.54 1.25 -0.03
N PHE A 30 -11.45 -0.09 -0.06
CA PHE A 30 -10.66 -0.79 -1.08
C PHE A 30 -11.34 -0.80 -2.45
N PRO A 31 -12.62 -1.20 -2.59
CA PRO A 31 -13.34 -1.08 -3.86
C PRO A 31 -13.24 0.31 -4.51
N ASP A 32 -13.46 1.37 -3.74
CA ASP A 32 -13.44 2.75 -4.22
C ASP A 32 -12.02 3.13 -4.68
N ALA A 33 -10.99 2.81 -3.89
CA ALA A 33 -9.60 3.09 -4.24
C ALA A 33 -9.04 2.22 -5.39
N PHE A 34 -9.63 1.05 -5.66
CA PHE A 34 -9.27 0.20 -6.81
C PHE A 34 -10.08 0.52 -8.06
N SER A 35 -11.08 1.40 -7.97
CA SER A 35 -11.89 1.79 -9.12
C SER A 35 -11.04 2.60 -10.11
N GLU A 36 -11.32 2.46 -11.41
CA GLU A 36 -10.66 3.24 -12.47
C GLU A 36 -10.90 4.75 -12.28
N GLU A 37 -12.06 5.13 -11.74
CA GLU A 37 -12.43 6.52 -11.46
C GLU A 37 -11.55 7.17 -10.38
N SER A 38 -10.96 6.37 -9.48
CA SER A 38 -10.10 6.89 -8.42
C SER A 38 -8.78 7.45 -8.93
N GLY A 39 -8.27 6.92 -10.04
CA GLY A 39 -6.99 7.33 -10.63
C GLY A 39 -5.76 7.13 -9.73
N TYR A 40 -5.85 6.31 -8.67
CA TYR A 40 -4.70 6.04 -7.82
C TYR A 40 -3.71 5.08 -8.50
N ASP A 41 -2.43 5.47 -8.54
CA ASP A 41 -1.35 4.57 -8.99
C ASP A 41 -0.95 3.55 -7.90
N ALA A 42 -1.12 3.93 -6.63
CA ALA A 42 -0.70 3.12 -5.51
C ALA A 42 -1.57 3.31 -4.26
N ILE A 43 -1.75 2.22 -3.52
CA ILE A 43 -2.47 2.13 -2.27
C ILE A 43 -1.51 1.65 -1.20
N ILE A 44 -1.36 2.45 -0.14
CA ILE A 44 -0.67 2.05 1.08
C ILE A 44 -1.72 1.70 2.13
N ALA A 45 -1.71 0.46 2.61
CA ALA A 45 -2.66 -0.03 3.61
C ALA A 45 -1.98 -0.22 4.97
N ILE A 46 -2.35 0.59 5.97
CA ILE A 46 -1.82 0.48 7.32
C ILE A 46 -2.73 -0.42 8.16
N MET A 47 -2.51 -1.73 8.05
CA MET A 47 -3.31 -2.78 8.67
C MET A 47 -2.61 -4.16 8.55
N SER A 48 -3.26 -5.22 9.04
CA SER A 48 -2.78 -6.59 8.79
C SER A 48 -2.80 -6.92 7.29
N CYS A 49 -1.72 -7.53 6.79
CA CYS A 49 -1.61 -8.00 5.40
C CYS A 49 -2.77 -8.91 4.99
N GLY A 50 -3.22 -9.79 5.89
CA GLY A 50 -4.36 -10.67 5.62
C GLY A 50 -5.68 -9.92 5.39
N ILE A 51 -5.86 -8.74 5.97
CA ILE A 51 -7.05 -7.90 5.70
C ILE A 51 -6.93 -7.30 4.31
N ALA A 52 -5.80 -6.64 4.01
CA ALA A 52 -5.58 -6.00 2.72
C ALA A 52 -5.69 -7.00 1.57
N VAL A 53 -4.98 -8.14 1.64
CA VAL A 53 -5.00 -9.18 0.59
C VAL A 53 -6.41 -9.72 0.34
N ARG A 54 -7.18 -10.04 1.40
CA ARG A 54 -8.56 -10.52 1.22
C ARG A 54 -9.49 -9.47 0.60
N LYS A 55 -9.28 -8.20 0.91
CA LYS A 55 -10.07 -7.09 0.34
C LYS A 55 -9.72 -6.80 -1.11
N ILE A 56 -8.45 -6.92 -1.50
CA ILE A 56 -8.03 -6.65 -2.89
C ILE A 56 -8.17 -7.87 -3.80
N ALA A 57 -8.13 -9.09 -3.29
CA ALA A 57 -8.21 -10.32 -4.10
C ALA A 57 -9.38 -10.34 -5.11
N PRO A 58 -10.63 -9.97 -4.75
CA PRO A 58 -11.72 -9.92 -5.72
C PRO A 58 -11.68 -8.71 -6.67
N LEU A 59 -10.79 -7.74 -6.44
CA LEU A 59 -10.66 -6.49 -7.20
C LEU A 59 -9.53 -6.54 -8.23
N LEU A 60 -8.56 -7.44 -8.07
CA LEU A 60 -7.43 -7.61 -8.99
C LEU A 60 -7.92 -8.07 -10.37
N ARG A 61 -7.47 -7.39 -11.42
CA ARG A 61 -7.82 -7.66 -12.82
C ARG A 61 -6.60 -7.90 -13.68
N SER A 62 -5.60 -7.04 -13.58
CA SER A 62 -4.42 -7.11 -14.44
C SER A 62 -3.23 -6.48 -13.74
N LYS A 63 -2.11 -7.20 -13.77
CA LYS A 63 -0.85 -6.72 -13.20
C LYS A 63 -0.42 -5.36 -13.74
N TRP A 64 -0.81 -5.01 -14.96
CA TRP A 64 -0.40 -3.81 -15.70
C TRP A 64 -1.26 -2.56 -15.46
N THR A 65 -2.43 -2.73 -14.86
CA THR A 65 -3.42 -1.66 -14.70
C THR A 65 -3.90 -1.53 -13.27
N ASP A 66 -3.81 -2.61 -12.48
CA ASP A 66 -4.17 -2.56 -11.07
C ASP A 66 -3.19 -1.65 -10.31
N PRO A 67 -3.68 -0.83 -9.37
CA PRO A 67 -2.80 -0.02 -8.54
C PRO A 67 -1.82 -0.89 -7.75
N ALA A 68 -0.64 -0.34 -7.49
CA ALA A 68 0.31 -0.95 -6.56
C ALA A 68 -0.31 -1.07 -5.16
N LEU A 69 -0.04 -2.17 -4.45
CA LEU A 69 -0.40 -2.32 -3.04
C LEU A 69 0.86 -2.48 -2.20
N VAL A 70 1.02 -1.59 -1.22
CA VAL A 70 2.01 -1.72 -0.14
C VAL A 70 1.29 -1.84 1.19
N VAL A 71 1.59 -2.88 1.97
CA VAL A 71 1.04 -3.06 3.31
C VAL A 71 2.08 -2.66 4.34
N VAL A 72 1.66 -1.89 5.34
CA VAL A 72 2.53 -1.40 6.41
C VAL A 72 1.87 -1.70 7.76
N ASP A 73 2.62 -2.18 8.75
CA ASP A 73 2.08 -2.33 10.10
C ASP A 73 2.06 -0.99 10.84
N CYS A 74 1.17 -0.82 11.83
CA CYS A 74 1.01 0.46 12.52
C CYS A 74 2.24 0.90 13.34
N ALA A 75 3.16 -0.02 13.63
CA ALA A 75 4.43 0.28 14.27
C ALA A 75 5.55 0.63 13.27
N LEU A 76 5.25 0.73 11.96
CA LEU A 76 6.23 1.00 10.90
C LEU A 76 7.43 0.04 10.95
N ARG A 77 7.20 -1.25 11.22
CA ARG A 77 8.28 -2.24 11.25
C ARG A 77 8.56 -2.80 9.88
N HIS A 78 7.53 -3.05 9.08
CA HIS A 78 7.68 -3.59 7.72
C HIS A 78 6.81 -2.84 6.73
N ALA A 79 7.34 -2.65 5.52
CA ALA A 79 6.61 -2.18 4.35
C ALA A 79 6.67 -3.25 3.25
N ILE A 80 5.58 -3.99 3.08
CA ILE A 80 5.51 -5.17 2.21
C ILE A 80 4.93 -4.76 0.86
N ALA A 81 5.72 -4.88 -0.21
CA ALA A 81 5.22 -4.71 -1.57
C ALA A 81 4.43 -5.96 -2.00
N VAL A 82 3.10 -5.86 -2.08
CA VAL A 82 2.20 -7.00 -2.31
C VAL A 82 1.89 -7.18 -3.80
N THR A 83 1.49 -6.12 -4.49
CA THR A 83 1.20 -6.10 -5.94
C THR A 83 1.74 -4.84 -6.59
N GLY A 84 1.88 -4.84 -7.92
CA GLY A 84 2.30 -3.65 -8.66
C GLY A 84 3.77 -3.25 -8.45
N GLY A 85 4.69 -4.23 -8.35
CA GLY A 85 6.13 -3.96 -8.23
C GLY A 85 6.69 -3.07 -9.35
N HIS A 86 6.12 -3.18 -10.56
CA HIS A 86 6.46 -2.33 -11.71
C HIS A 86 5.68 -1.01 -11.76
N HIS A 87 4.73 -0.82 -10.85
CA HIS A 87 3.94 0.39 -10.64
C HIS A 87 4.36 1.11 -9.35
N GLY A 88 5.60 0.92 -8.91
CA GLY A 88 6.17 1.67 -7.79
C GLY A 88 5.96 1.06 -6.40
N ALA A 89 5.36 -0.13 -6.26
CA ALA A 89 5.21 -0.75 -4.93
C ALA A 89 6.57 -0.95 -4.21
N ASN A 90 7.60 -1.36 -4.96
CA ASN A 90 8.96 -1.55 -4.43
C ASN A 90 9.59 -0.21 -4.01
N GLU A 91 9.43 0.83 -4.84
CA GLU A 91 9.95 2.17 -4.57
C GLU A 91 9.26 2.79 -3.35
N ILE A 92 7.95 2.63 -3.22
CA ILE A 92 7.18 3.08 -2.06
C ILE A 92 7.63 2.34 -0.81
N ALA A 93 7.74 1.01 -0.86
CA ALA A 93 8.24 0.22 0.27
C ALA A 93 9.64 0.70 0.71
N THR A 94 10.53 0.93 -0.24
CA THR A 94 11.89 1.46 0.01
C THR A 94 11.84 2.86 0.60
N ARG A 95 10.99 3.76 0.09
CA ARG A 95 10.85 5.14 0.59
C ARG A 95 10.38 5.16 2.05
N LEU A 96 9.51 4.22 2.44
CA LEU A 96 9.02 4.11 3.81
C LEU A 96 10.11 3.75 4.84
N SER A 97 11.28 3.29 4.40
CA SER A 97 12.44 3.09 5.28
C SER A 97 12.92 4.37 5.97
N VAL A 98 12.64 5.54 5.39
CA VAL A 98 12.87 6.85 6.02
C VAL A 98 12.09 7.01 7.34
N LEU A 99 10.95 6.30 7.48
CA LEU A 99 10.16 6.28 8.70
C LEU A 99 10.50 5.13 9.65
N GLY A 100 11.50 4.31 9.30
CA GLY A 100 11.98 3.16 10.09
C GLY A 100 11.43 1.80 9.66
N ALA A 101 10.64 1.73 8.58
CA ALA A 101 10.11 0.46 8.09
C ALA A 101 11.13 -0.34 7.29
N ASP A 102 11.22 -1.64 7.53
CA ASP A 102 12.01 -2.56 6.72
C ASP A 102 11.25 -2.91 5.42
N PRO A 103 11.78 -2.58 4.24
CA PRO A 103 11.14 -2.92 2.97
C PRO A 103 11.20 -4.43 2.71
N VAL A 104 10.03 -5.06 2.56
CA VAL A 104 9.92 -6.48 2.20
C VAL A 104 9.53 -6.60 0.73
N ILE A 105 10.53 -6.88 -0.11
CA ILE A 105 10.40 -7.00 -1.57
C ILE A 105 10.83 -8.41 -1.98
N THR A 106 9.97 -9.11 -2.71
CA THR A 106 10.19 -10.53 -3.07
C THR A 106 10.09 -10.82 -4.57
N ASN A 107 9.77 -9.82 -5.41
CA ASN A 107 9.60 -10.06 -6.84
C ASN A 107 10.94 -10.30 -7.54
N ALA A 108 10.93 -11.22 -8.52
CA ALA A 108 12.13 -11.67 -9.23
C ALA A 108 12.85 -10.54 -9.98
N SER A 109 12.12 -9.51 -10.44
CA SER A 109 12.70 -8.39 -11.18
C SER A 109 13.68 -7.53 -10.37
N GLU A 110 13.58 -7.53 -9.03
CA GLU A 110 14.51 -6.81 -8.15
C GLU A 110 15.63 -7.70 -7.61
N VAL A 111 15.41 -9.00 -7.47
CA VAL A 111 16.45 -9.94 -6.98
C VAL A 111 17.64 -10.06 -7.95
N VAL A 112 17.46 -9.66 -9.21
CA VAL A 112 18.48 -9.78 -10.27
C VAL A 112 19.08 -8.43 -10.68
N LYS A 113 18.81 -7.34 -9.96
CA LYS A 113 19.49 -6.04 -10.13
C LYS A 113 20.68 -5.91 -9.19
#